data_AF-A0A6V8NXD8-F1
#
_entry.id   AF-A0A6V8NXD8-F1
#
_cell.length_a   1.000
_cell.length_b   1.000
_cell.length_c   1.000
_cell.angle_alpha   90.00
_cell.angle_beta   90.00
_cell.angle_gamma   90.00
#
_symmetry.space_group_name_H-M   'P 1'
#
loop_
_entity.id
_entity.type
_entity.pdbx_description
1 polymer ?
#
loop_
_entity_poly.entity_id
_entity_poly.type
_entity_poly.pdbx_seq_one_letter_code
_entity_poly.pdbx_strand_id
1 'polypeptide(L)'
;MKENNHQKSNRESKNIVISDKMPGLPYSKGIMASSIMATGLAPDIAYKVAGDIENYLKQNEIFSLTVKRLRNITYRTLKERVGDEVAERYLRWQSLGRLGKPLIILIGGATGVGKSTISAQLANRLSITRLVSTDIIREVMRASISEKLIRPLRGSSYNAGQNLSYPLPGGDPVILGFREQTLAVVVGVQAVMRRAVDECTHIIIEGAHICPGYIDISNLV
;
A
#
# COMPACT_ATOMS: atom_id res chain seq x y z
N MET A 1 -52.30 39.16 4.46
CA MET A 1 -51.15 38.95 3.56
C MET A 1 -49.91 38.72 4.40
N LYS A 2 -49.38 37.48 4.33
CA LYS A 2 -47.97 37.06 4.52
C LYS A 2 -47.25 37.44 5.82
N GLU A 3 -46.47 36.60 6.48
CA GLU A 3 -46.22 35.15 6.49
C GLU A 3 -45.13 34.97 7.55
N ASN A 4 -45.16 33.82 8.23
CA ASN A 4 -44.06 33.26 9.00
C ASN A 4 -42.73 33.34 8.25
N ASN A 5 -41.63 33.57 8.96
CA ASN A 5 -40.38 32.81 8.83
C ASN A 5 -39.23 33.55 9.50
N HIS A 6 -38.94 33.28 10.76
CA HIS A 6 -37.57 33.21 11.27
C HIS A 6 -37.41 32.00 12.22
N GLN A 7 -38.11 30.90 11.92
CA GLN A 7 -37.64 29.55 12.26
C GLN A 7 -36.64 29.11 11.17
N LYS A 8 -35.40 29.57 11.28
CA LYS A 8 -34.25 28.91 10.64
C LYS A 8 -33.23 28.59 11.73
N SER A 9 -33.66 27.77 12.71
CA SER A 9 -32.75 27.15 13.66
C SER A 9 -31.97 26.05 12.93
N ASN A 10 -30.73 26.38 12.59
CA ASN A 10 -29.56 25.51 12.66
C ASN A 10 -29.81 24.00 12.42
N ARG A 11 -30.00 23.59 11.16
CA ARG A 11 -29.67 22.22 10.72
C ARG A 11 -28.14 22.11 10.63
N GLU A 12 -27.47 22.12 11.76
CA GLU A 12 -26.09 21.62 11.82
C GLU A 12 -26.13 20.18 11.30
N SER A 13 -25.46 19.95 10.18
CA SER A 13 -25.22 18.60 9.68
C SER A 13 -24.44 17.88 10.77
N LYS A 14 -25.12 17.07 11.60
CA LYS A 14 -24.50 16.28 12.66
C LYS A 14 -23.54 15.29 11.99
N ASN A 15 -22.30 15.70 11.83
CA ASN A 15 -21.25 14.89 11.23
C ASN A 15 -20.89 13.78 12.21
N ILE A 16 -20.72 12.56 11.70
CA ILE A 16 -20.32 11.41 12.51
C ILE A 16 -18.84 11.57 12.86
N VAL A 17 -18.49 11.49 14.15
CA VAL A 17 -17.12 11.65 14.65
C VAL A 17 -16.60 10.35 15.27
N ILE A 18 -15.36 10.02 14.96
CA ILE A 18 -14.61 8.92 15.57
C ILE A 18 -13.90 9.45 16.82
N SER A 19 -14.41 9.08 17.99
CA SER A 19 -14.08 9.70 19.29
C SER A 19 -12.71 9.33 19.87
N ASP A 20 -12.11 8.24 19.40
CA ASP A 20 -10.86 7.71 19.97
C ASP A 20 -9.60 8.49 19.53
N LYS A 21 -9.75 9.45 18.62
CA LYS A 21 -8.65 10.31 18.16
C LYS A 21 -8.85 11.71 18.73
N MET A 22 -7.77 12.40 19.10
CA MET A 22 -7.82 13.80 19.52
C MET A 22 -7.17 14.69 18.45
N PRO A 23 -7.85 15.73 17.93
CA PRO A 23 -9.30 15.98 18.00
C PRO A 23 -10.05 14.92 17.18
N GLY A 24 -11.24 14.47 17.60
CA GLY A 24 -11.98 13.40 16.92
C GLY A 24 -12.06 13.57 15.40
N LEU A 25 -11.85 12.49 14.64
CA LEU A 25 -11.84 12.58 13.17
C LEU A 25 -13.24 12.31 12.60
N PRO A 26 -13.67 13.03 11.55
CA PRO A 26 -14.94 12.74 10.90
C PRO A 26 -14.91 11.35 10.24
N TYR A 27 -16.07 10.68 10.22
CA TYR A 27 -16.24 9.47 9.43
C TYR A 27 -16.03 9.78 7.93
N SER A 28 -15.17 9.01 7.29
CA SER A 28 -14.92 9.11 5.86
C SER A 28 -15.39 7.84 5.15
N LYS A 29 -16.35 7.99 4.23
CA LYS A 29 -16.77 6.91 3.33
C LYS A 29 -15.60 6.36 2.52
N GLY A 30 -14.68 7.21 2.08
CA GLY A 30 -13.49 6.79 1.32
C GLY A 30 -12.54 5.93 2.16
N ILE A 31 -12.27 6.32 3.40
CA ILE A 31 -11.42 5.51 4.31
C ILE A 31 -12.12 4.19 4.66
N MET A 32 -13.43 4.20 4.89
CA MET A 32 -14.18 2.97 5.15
C MET A 32 -14.18 2.04 3.92
N ALA A 33 -14.48 2.58 2.74
CA ALA A 33 -14.45 1.81 1.50
C ALA A 33 -13.07 1.22 1.23
N SER A 34 -12.00 2.01 1.41
CA SER A 34 -10.60 1.53 1.37
C SER A 34 -10.35 0.35 2.30
N SER A 35 -10.76 0.48 3.57
CA SER A 35 -10.64 -0.60 4.55
C SER A 35 -11.43 -1.85 4.17
N ILE A 36 -12.53 -1.71 3.45
CA ILE A 36 -13.35 -2.82 2.97
C ILE A 36 -12.74 -3.43 1.69
N MET A 37 -12.21 -2.62 0.77
CA MET A 37 -11.56 -3.10 -0.46
C MET A 37 -10.39 -4.03 -0.18
N ALA A 38 -9.65 -3.78 0.91
CA ALA A 38 -8.57 -4.64 1.38
C ALA A 38 -8.99 -6.09 1.66
N THR A 39 -10.29 -6.35 1.84
CA THR A 39 -10.81 -7.71 1.98
C THR A 39 -10.88 -8.48 0.68
N GLY A 40 -10.68 -7.86 -0.47
CA GLY A 40 -10.91 -8.50 -1.77
C GLY A 40 -12.23 -8.14 -2.44
N LEU A 41 -12.96 -7.14 -1.93
CA LEU A 41 -14.16 -6.60 -2.59
C LEU A 41 -13.86 -5.56 -3.66
N ALA A 42 -14.67 -5.56 -4.72
CA ALA A 42 -14.60 -4.58 -5.80
C ALA A 42 -14.98 -3.17 -5.29
N PRO A 43 -14.46 -2.09 -5.91
CA PRO A 43 -14.68 -0.72 -5.43
C PRO A 43 -16.15 -0.34 -5.29
N ASP A 44 -16.98 -0.66 -6.27
CA ASP A 44 -18.41 -0.40 -6.28
C ASP A 44 -19.13 -1.01 -5.06
N ILE A 45 -18.84 -2.29 -4.76
CA ILE A 45 -19.41 -2.99 -3.59
C ILE A 45 -18.90 -2.36 -2.30
N ALA A 46 -17.60 -2.06 -2.21
CA ALA A 46 -17.00 -1.48 -1.01
C ALA A 46 -17.58 -0.10 -0.68
N TYR A 47 -17.76 0.77 -1.69
CA TYR A 47 -18.39 2.07 -1.52
C TYR A 47 -19.87 1.96 -1.15
N LYS A 48 -20.59 0.97 -1.72
CA LYS A 48 -21.98 0.69 -1.35
C LYS A 48 -22.08 0.30 0.13
N VAL A 49 -21.27 -0.64 0.60
CA VAL A 49 -21.25 -1.06 2.02
C VAL A 49 -20.84 0.11 2.94
N ALA A 50 -19.85 0.92 2.56
CA ALA A 50 -19.47 2.10 3.32
C ALA A 50 -20.61 3.15 3.41
N GLY A 51 -21.42 3.28 2.36
CA GLY A 51 -22.63 4.09 2.35
C GLY A 51 -23.73 3.53 3.27
N ASP A 52 -23.94 2.21 3.24
CA ASP A 52 -24.88 1.53 4.13
C ASP A 52 -24.52 1.73 5.60
N ILE A 53 -23.24 1.64 5.96
CA ILE A 53 -22.76 1.91 7.32
C ILE A 53 -23.04 3.35 7.72
N GLU A 54 -22.78 4.32 6.85
CA GLU A 54 -23.08 5.73 7.13
C GLU A 54 -24.57 5.97 7.35
N ASN A 55 -25.41 5.40 6.50
CA ASN A 55 -26.86 5.51 6.60
C ASN A 55 -27.37 4.87 7.89
N TYR A 56 -26.86 3.69 8.25
CA TYR A 56 -27.16 3.03 9.53
C TYR A 56 -26.82 3.94 10.72
N LEU A 57 -25.61 4.54 10.72
CA LEU A 57 -25.19 5.44 11.79
C LEU A 57 -26.11 6.67 11.90
N LYS A 58 -26.49 7.29 10.77
CA LYS A 58 -27.42 8.44 10.75
C LYS A 58 -28.82 8.08 11.21
N GLN A 59 -29.38 6.97 10.74
CA GLN A 59 -30.73 6.51 11.08
C GLN A 59 -30.87 6.15 12.56
N ASN A 60 -29.80 5.65 13.17
CA ASN A 60 -29.76 5.32 14.60
C ASN A 60 -29.23 6.49 15.47
N GLU A 61 -29.10 7.69 14.89
CA GLU A 61 -28.61 8.90 15.57
C GLU A 61 -27.24 8.74 16.25
N ILE A 62 -26.37 7.88 15.69
CA ILE A 62 -25.01 7.64 16.17
C ILE A 62 -24.06 8.64 15.51
N PHE A 63 -23.86 9.77 16.18
CA PHE A 63 -22.98 10.85 15.70
C PHE A 63 -21.58 10.85 16.33
N SER A 64 -21.33 9.99 17.32
CA SER A 64 -20.01 9.81 17.93
C SER A 64 -19.81 8.35 18.29
N LEU A 65 -18.68 7.76 17.89
CA LEU A 65 -18.36 6.37 18.19
C LEU A 65 -16.86 6.08 18.19
N THR A 66 -16.49 5.04 18.91
CA THR A 66 -15.13 4.52 18.96
C THR A 66 -14.78 3.75 17.67
N VAL A 67 -13.49 3.65 17.34
CA VAL A 67 -12.97 2.80 16.26
C VAL A 67 -13.39 1.35 16.48
N LYS A 68 -13.37 0.87 17.74
CA LYS A 68 -13.81 -0.48 18.09
C LYS A 68 -15.28 -0.70 17.76
N ARG A 69 -16.16 0.27 18.08
CA ARG A 69 -17.59 0.18 17.76
C ARG A 69 -17.82 0.23 16.25
N LEU A 70 -17.12 1.11 15.53
CA LEU A 70 -17.21 1.18 14.07
C LEU A 70 -16.79 -0.13 13.40
N ARG A 71 -15.69 -0.77 13.87
CA ARG A 71 -15.25 -2.09 13.39
C ARG A 71 -16.32 -3.17 13.58
N ASN A 72 -16.97 -3.21 14.75
CA ASN A 72 -18.04 -4.18 15.02
C ASN A 72 -19.25 -3.98 14.11
N ILE A 73 -19.66 -2.72 13.88
CA ILE A 73 -20.74 -2.38 12.94
C ILE A 73 -20.35 -2.83 11.53
N THR A 74 -19.14 -2.48 11.08
CA THR A 74 -18.61 -2.85 9.76
C THR A 74 -18.59 -4.37 9.56
N TYR A 75 -18.12 -5.12 10.55
CA TYR A 75 -18.12 -6.59 10.52
C TYR A 75 -19.53 -7.15 10.33
N ARG A 76 -20.51 -6.68 11.12
CA ARG A 76 -21.90 -7.13 11.01
C ARG A 76 -22.50 -6.80 9.65
N THR A 77 -22.30 -5.58 9.16
CA THR A 77 -22.79 -5.17 7.84
C THR A 77 -22.16 -6.01 6.73
N LEU A 78 -20.86 -6.30 6.77
CA LEU A 78 -20.20 -7.17 5.80
C LEU A 78 -20.76 -8.61 5.86
N LYS A 79 -20.96 -9.13 7.08
CA LYS A 79 -21.51 -10.46 7.30
C LYS A 79 -22.91 -10.58 6.69
N GLU A 80 -23.77 -9.60 6.93
CA GLU A 80 -25.15 -9.57 6.45
C GLU A 80 -25.27 -9.31 4.94
N ARG A 81 -24.43 -8.43 4.37
CA ARG A 81 -24.56 -7.99 2.97
C ARG A 81 -23.78 -8.84 1.97
N VAL A 82 -22.68 -9.45 2.40
CA VAL A 82 -21.69 -10.07 1.51
C VAL A 82 -21.41 -11.51 1.92
N GLY A 83 -21.28 -11.75 3.22
CA GLY A 83 -21.10 -13.07 3.79
C GLY A 83 -19.93 -13.18 4.76
N ASP A 84 -19.93 -14.28 5.51
CA ASP A 84 -19.03 -14.55 6.62
C ASP A 84 -17.54 -14.48 6.21
N GLU A 85 -17.20 -15.03 5.04
CA GLU A 85 -15.81 -15.11 4.61
C GLU A 85 -15.15 -13.73 4.45
N VAL A 86 -15.89 -12.75 3.93
CA VAL A 86 -15.41 -11.38 3.74
C VAL A 86 -15.33 -10.64 5.07
N ALA A 87 -16.30 -10.87 5.96
CA ALA A 87 -16.31 -10.29 7.30
C ALA A 87 -15.10 -10.79 8.13
N GLU A 88 -14.75 -12.07 8.01
CA GLU A 88 -13.55 -12.63 8.66
C GLU A 88 -12.24 -12.08 8.04
N ARG A 89 -12.19 -11.92 6.70
CA ARG A 89 -11.06 -11.24 6.04
C ARG A 89 -10.89 -9.80 6.55
N TYR A 90 -11.98 -9.08 6.79
CA TYR A 90 -11.95 -7.74 7.37
C TYR A 90 -11.33 -7.72 8.77
N LEU A 91 -11.72 -8.65 9.66
CA LEU A 91 -11.13 -8.72 11.00
C LEU A 91 -9.63 -9.04 10.96
N ARG A 92 -9.20 -9.96 10.10
CA ARG A 92 -7.78 -10.26 9.88
C ARG A 92 -7.01 -9.06 9.34
N TRP A 93 -7.59 -8.31 8.40
CA TRP A 93 -6.95 -7.08 7.91
C TRP A 93 -6.83 -6.02 9.02
N GLN A 94 -7.87 -5.84 9.82
CA GLN A 94 -7.86 -4.89 10.94
C GLN A 94 -6.86 -5.28 12.04
N SER A 95 -6.55 -6.56 12.23
CA SER A 95 -5.55 -7.00 13.21
C SER A 95 -4.13 -6.64 12.79
N LEU A 96 -3.81 -6.65 11.49
CA LEU A 96 -2.50 -6.21 10.97
C LEU A 96 -2.23 -4.74 11.31
N GLY A 97 -3.23 -3.86 11.17
CA GLY A 97 -3.11 -2.45 11.54
C GLY A 97 -2.85 -2.21 13.03
N ARG A 98 -3.09 -3.20 13.91
CA ARG A 98 -2.81 -3.09 15.36
C ARG A 98 -1.35 -3.39 15.71
N LEU A 99 -0.57 -3.95 14.78
CA LEU A 99 0.83 -4.27 15.02
C LEU A 99 1.71 -3.01 15.17
N GLY A 100 1.23 -1.84 14.71
CA GLY A 100 2.01 -0.60 14.76
C GLY A 100 3.28 -0.65 13.93
N LYS A 101 3.33 -1.54 12.92
CA LYS A 101 4.47 -1.76 12.03
C LYS A 101 4.07 -1.49 10.58
N PRO A 102 5.00 -1.01 9.75
CA PRO A 102 4.73 -0.83 8.33
C PRO A 102 4.65 -2.16 7.58
N LEU A 103 3.69 -2.26 6.66
CA LEU A 103 3.63 -3.31 5.66
C LEU A 103 4.54 -2.95 4.46
N ILE A 104 5.58 -3.73 4.26
CA ILE A 104 6.47 -3.64 3.09
C ILE A 104 6.16 -4.83 2.18
N ILE A 105 5.78 -4.56 0.94
CA ILE A 105 5.46 -5.60 -0.06
C ILE A 105 6.51 -5.54 -1.17
N LEU A 106 7.19 -6.66 -1.42
CA LEU A 106 8.20 -6.77 -2.46
C LEU A 106 7.66 -7.65 -3.61
N ILE A 107 7.67 -7.12 -4.83
CA ILE A 107 7.13 -7.80 -6.02
C ILE A 107 8.25 -7.99 -7.05
N GLY A 108 8.75 -9.22 -7.16
CA GLY A 108 9.79 -9.60 -8.11
C GLY A 108 9.27 -10.25 -9.39
N GLY A 109 10.12 -10.29 -10.42
CA GLY A 109 9.89 -11.04 -11.65
C GLY A 109 10.40 -10.36 -12.92
N ALA A 110 10.41 -11.11 -14.03
CA ALA A 110 10.92 -10.64 -15.32
C ALA A 110 10.12 -9.48 -15.93
N THR A 111 10.67 -8.79 -16.93
CA THR A 111 9.96 -7.69 -17.61
C THR A 111 8.77 -8.23 -18.41
N GLY A 112 7.68 -7.45 -18.49
CA GLY A 112 6.49 -7.83 -19.27
C GLY A 112 5.51 -8.79 -18.58
N VAL A 113 5.85 -9.37 -17.42
CA VAL A 113 4.95 -10.32 -16.70
C VAL A 113 3.79 -9.67 -15.93
N GLY A 114 3.60 -8.35 -16.05
CA GLY A 114 2.50 -7.63 -15.41
C GLY A 114 2.75 -7.15 -13.97
N LYS A 115 4.01 -7.13 -13.49
CA LYS A 115 4.37 -6.67 -12.13
C LYS A 115 3.82 -5.29 -11.78
N SER A 116 4.08 -4.29 -12.62
CA SER A 116 3.65 -2.91 -12.36
C SER A 116 2.12 -2.80 -12.35
N THR A 117 1.43 -3.58 -13.18
CA THR A 117 -0.05 -3.66 -13.20
C THR A 117 -0.60 -4.22 -11.89
N ILE A 118 -0.10 -5.39 -11.45
CA ILE A 118 -0.53 -6.00 -10.19
C ILE A 118 -0.17 -5.11 -9.00
N SER A 119 1.00 -4.49 -9.03
CA SER A 119 1.47 -3.59 -7.96
C SER A 119 0.56 -2.37 -7.83
N ALA A 120 0.16 -1.75 -8.95
CA ALA A 120 -0.75 -0.61 -8.94
C ALA A 120 -2.15 -0.98 -8.45
N GLN A 121 -2.67 -2.14 -8.88
CA GLN A 121 -3.96 -2.65 -8.39
C GLN A 121 -3.92 -2.95 -6.89
N LEU A 122 -2.82 -3.57 -6.41
CA LEU A 122 -2.62 -3.86 -5.00
C LEU A 122 -2.47 -2.57 -4.17
N ALA A 123 -1.71 -1.59 -4.67
CA ALA A 123 -1.53 -0.29 -4.04
C ALA A 123 -2.88 0.41 -3.80
N ASN A 124 -3.73 0.44 -4.83
CA ASN A 124 -5.07 1.00 -4.73
C ASN A 124 -5.91 0.25 -3.68
N ARG A 125 -5.91 -1.09 -3.76
CA ARG A 125 -6.73 -1.95 -2.91
C ARG A 125 -6.37 -1.88 -1.42
N LEU A 126 -5.08 -1.80 -1.12
CA LEU A 126 -4.57 -1.68 0.25
C LEU A 126 -4.39 -0.22 0.69
N SER A 127 -4.70 0.73 -0.20
CA SER A 127 -4.47 2.16 -0.01
C SER A 127 -3.03 2.50 0.41
N ILE A 128 -2.09 1.82 -0.22
CA ILE A 128 -0.66 2.10 -0.10
C ILE A 128 -0.32 3.14 -1.17
N THR A 129 0.04 4.34 -0.74
CA THR A 129 0.34 5.47 -1.65
C THR A 129 1.76 5.43 -2.21
N ARG A 130 2.68 4.73 -1.53
CA ARG A 130 4.08 4.62 -1.95
C ARG A 130 4.28 3.35 -2.78
N LEU A 131 4.53 3.52 -4.07
CA LEU A 131 4.91 2.46 -5.00
C LEU A 131 6.23 2.86 -5.69
N VAL A 132 7.27 2.04 -5.54
CA VAL A 132 8.62 2.32 -6.05
C VAL A 132 9.08 1.18 -6.96
N SER A 133 9.64 1.52 -8.13
CA SER A 133 10.22 0.51 -9.02
C SER A 133 11.74 0.43 -8.85
N THR A 134 12.30 -0.77 -8.87
CA THR A 134 13.77 -0.98 -8.83
C THR A 134 14.48 -0.37 -10.04
N ASP A 135 13.79 -0.19 -11.16
CA ASP A 135 14.35 0.49 -12.34
C ASP A 135 14.57 1.98 -12.08
N ILE A 136 13.66 2.64 -11.34
CA ILE A 136 13.83 4.04 -10.93
C ILE A 136 15.03 4.16 -9.99
N ILE A 137 15.17 3.25 -9.03
CA ILE A 137 16.33 3.21 -8.13
C ILE A 137 17.62 3.06 -8.93
N ARG A 138 17.66 2.11 -9.87
CA ARG A 138 18.81 1.89 -10.76
C ARG A 138 19.17 3.15 -11.54
N GLU A 139 18.18 3.86 -12.09
CA GLU A 139 18.42 5.05 -12.91
C GLU A 139 18.95 6.23 -12.08
N VAL A 140 18.37 6.46 -10.89
CA VAL A 140 18.85 7.50 -9.97
C VAL A 140 20.29 7.21 -9.51
N MET A 141 20.59 5.95 -9.16
CA MET A 141 21.94 5.55 -8.77
C MET A 141 22.93 5.71 -9.93
N ARG A 142 22.53 5.37 -11.15
CA ARG A 142 23.36 5.55 -12.36
C ARG A 142 23.72 7.01 -12.59
N ALA A 143 22.79 7.94 -12.38
CA ALA A 143 23.05 9.37 -12.56
C ALA A 143 23.92 9.99 -11.44
N SER A 144 23.87 9.41 -10.24
CA SER A 144 24.50 9.98 -9.04
C SER A 144 25.95 9.51 -8.79
N ILE A 145 26.44 8.57 -9.58
CA ILE A 145 27.74 7.92 -9.38
C ILE A 145 28.64 8.21 -10.60
N SER A 146 29.93 8.45 -10.36
CA SER A 146 30.90 8.70 -11.44
C SER A 146 30.97 7.55 -12.45
N GLU A 147 31.26 7.86 -13.72
CA GLU A 147 31.26 6.89 -14.84
C GLU A 147 32.07 5.61 -14.62
N LYS A 148 33.09 5.65 -13.75
CA LYS A 148 33.95 4.50 -13.45
C LYS A 148 33.33 3.48 -12.49
N LEU A 149 32.34 3.87 -11.68
CA LEU A 149 31.72 3.04 -10.64
C LEU A 149 30.31 2.54 -11.03
N ILE A 150 29.75 3.01 -12.15
CA ILE A 150 28.39 2.69 -12.62
C ILE A 150 28.27 1.41 -13.47
N ARG A 151 29.36 0.69 -13.79
CA ARG A 151 29.32 -0.43 -14.74
C ARG A 151 28.16 -1.40 -14.49
N PRO A 152 27.96 -1.96 -13.27
CA PRO A 152 26.83 -2.86 -12.99
C PRO A 152 25.45 -2.21 -13.19
N LEU A 153 25.35 -0.89 -13.05
CA LEU A 153 24.10 -0.15 -13.18
C LEU A 153 23.76 0.20 -14.63
N ARG A 154 24.59 -0.12 -15.63
CA ARG A 154 24.36 0.20 -17.06
C ARG A 154 23.42 -0.79 -17.77
N GLY A 155 22.78 -0.30 -18.83
CA GLY A 155 21.84 -1.10 -19.63
C GLY A 155 20.57 -1.54 -18.88
N SER A 156 19.82 -2.45 -19.48
CA SER A 156 18.72 -3.17 -18.82
C SER A 156 19.23 -4.47 -18.20
N SER A 157 18.39 -5.11 -17.39
CA SER A 157 18.66 -6.43 -16.81
C SER A 157 18.96 -7.51 -17.85
N TYR A 158 18.47 -7.37 -19.09
CA TYR A 158 18.73 -8.30 -20.20
C TYR A 158 20.12 -8.16 -20.82
N ASN A 159 20.68 -6.95 -20.82
CA ASN A 159 22.00 -6.68 -21.42
C ASN A 159 23.10 -6.57 -20.35
N ALA A 160 22.79 -6.96 -19.11
CA ALA A 160 23.68 -6.78 -17.98
C ALA A 160 25.04 -7.49 -18.18
N GLY A 161 25.06 -8.60 -18.91
CA GLY A 161 26.29 -9.33 -19.23
C GLY A 161 27.33 -8.54 -20.04
N GLN A 162 26.92 -7.52 -20.79
CA GLN A 162 27.84 -6.65 -21.53
C GLN A 162 28.59 -5.67 -20.62
N ASN A 163 28.12 -5.52 -19.37
CA ASN A 163 28.61 -4.54 -18.42
C ASN A 163 29.38 -5.16 -17.25
N LEU A 164 29.77 -6.44 -17.37
CA LEU A 164 30.56 -7.15 -16.37
C LEU A 164 31.85 -6.39 -16.03
N SER A 165 32.20 -6.41 -14.74
CA SER A 165 33.41 -5.75 -14.23
C SER A 165 34.69 -6.49 -14.66
N TYR A 166 34.63 -7.82 -14.78
CA TYR A 166 35.69 -8.68 -15.30
C TYR A 166 35.09 -9.85 -16.11
N PRO A 167 35.76 -10.35 -17.17
CA PRO A 167 35.36 -11.60 -17.81
C PRO A 167 35.61 -12.75 -16.84
N LEU A 168 34.54 -13.29 -16.24
CA LEU A 168 34.62 -14.44 -15.34
C LEU A 168 34.71 -15.73 -16.16
N PRO A 169 35.66 -16.64 -15.88
CA PRO A 169 35.69 -17.94 -16.52
C PRO A 169 34.53 -18.82 -15.98
N GLY A 170 33.56 -19.10 -16.86
CA GLY A 170 32.42 -20.00 -16.58
C GLY A 170 31.14 -19.27 -16.16
N GLY A 171 30.01 -19.72 -16.70
CA GLY A 171 28.67 -19.17 -16.47
C GLY A 171 28.13 -18.33 -17.63
N ASP A 172 26.82 -18.17 -17.69
CA ASP A 172 26.17 -17.31 -18.68
C ASP A 172 26.45 -15.84 -18.33
N PRO A 173 27.09 -15.06 -19.24
CA PRO A 173 27.39 -13.65 -19.01
C PRO A 173 26.18 -12.82 -18.62
N VAL A 174 25.01 -13.11 -19.20
CA VAL A 174 23.76 -12.39 -18.89
C VAL A 174 23.35 -12.61 -17.44
N ILE A 175 23.40 -13.86 -16.97
CA ILE A 175 23.08 -14.20 -15.59
C ILE A 175 24.06 -13.52 -14.64
N LEU A 176 25.36 -13.62 -14.90
CA LEU A 176 26.39 -13.01 -14.06
C LEU A 176 26.23 -11.49 -13.98
N GLY A 177 26.02 -10.83 -15.13
CA GLY A 177 25.81 -9.39 -15.16
C GLY A 177 24.54 -8.97 -14.42
N PHE A 178 23.47 -9.73 -14.54
CA PHE A 178 22.23 -9.46 -13.81
C PHE A 178 22.44 -9.58 -12.29
N ARG A 179 23.25 -10.54 -11.83
CA ARG A 179 23.61 -10.68 -10.40
C ARG A 179 24.41 -9.49 -9.90
N GLU A 180 25.42 -9.04 -10.64
CA GLU A 180 26.19 -7.82 -10.31
C GLU A 180 25.28 -6.59 -10.25
N GLN A 181 24.41 -6.41 -11.25
CA GLN A 181 23.44 -5.32 -11.29
C GLN A 181 22.48 -5.36 -10.10
N THR A 182 21.99 -6.55 -9.75
CA THR A 182 21.06 -6.76 -8.62
C THR A 182 21.74 -6.39 -7.30
N LEU A 183 22.98 -6.84 -7.08
CA LEU A 183 23.75 -6.49 -5.89
C LEU A 183 23.91 -4.97 -5.74
N ALA A 184 24.16 -4.25 -6.84
CA ALA A 184 24.26 -2.80 -6.81
C ALA A 184 22.91 -2.12 -6.49
N VAL A 185 21.82 -2.56 -7.13
CA VAL A 185 20.49 -1.94 -6.96
C VAL A 185 19.87 -2.23 -5.60
N VAL A 186 20.13 -3.40 -5.01
CA VAL A 186 19.55 -3.81 -3.73
C VAL A 186 19.98 -2.88 -2.58
N VAL A 187 21.16 -2.26 -2.65
CA VAL A 187 21.57 -1.23 -1.67
C VAL A 187 20.56 -0.09 -1.60
N GLY A 188 20.07 0.37 -2.76
CA GLY A 188 19.03 1.39 -2.85
C GLY A 188 17.67 0.87 -2.37
N VAL A 189 17.31 -0.37 -2.71
CA VAL A 189 16.08 -1.02 -2.21
C VAL A 189 16.06 -1.08 -0.68
N GLN A 190 17.16 -1.52 -0.06
CA GLN A 190 17.29 -1.58 1.39
C GLN A 190 17.22 -0.20 2.04
N ALA A 191 17.79 0.84 1.42
CA ALA A 191 17.66 2.22 1.89
C ALA A 191 16.20 2.70 1.89
N VAL A 192 15.46 2.39 0.83
CA VAL A 192 14.03 2.70 0.73
C VAL A 192 13.22 1.92 1.77
N MET A 193 13.54 0.64 2.00
CA MET A 193 12.88 -0.18 3.03
C MET A 193 13.14 0.36 4.44
N ARG A 194 14.39 0.66 4.78
CA ARG A 194 14.76 1.24 6.09
C ARG A 194 14.01 2.54 6.34
N ARG A 195 13.97 3.43 5.36
CA ARG A 195 13.21 4.68 5.46
C ARG A 195 11.71 4.44 5.69
N ALA A 196 11.12 3.44 5.04
CA ALA A 196 9.73 3.06 5.27
C ALA A 196 9.49 2.55 6.71
N VAL A 197 10.47 1.84 7.28
CA VAL A 197 10.47 1.44 8.70
C VAL A 197 10.54 2.67 9.61
N ASP A 198 11.53 3.54 9.40
CA ASP A 198 11.77 4.75 10.20
C ASP A 198 10.55 5.70 10.19
N GLU A 199 9.92 5.88 9.03
CA GLU A 199 8.72 6.72 8.88
C GLU A 199 7.43 5.98 9.28
N CYS A 200 7.49 4.69 9.63
CA CYS A 200 6.35 3.80 9.89
C CYS A 200 5.29 3.85 8.76
N THR A 201 5.74 3.74 7.51
CA THR A 201 4.88 3.89 6.33
C THR A 201 4.83 2.64 5.46
N HIS A 202 3.63 2.35 4.94
CA HIS A 202 3.43 1.23 4.01
C HIS A 202 4.02 1.55 2.64
N ILE A 203 4.64 0.55 2.00
CA ILE A 203 5.28 0.70 0.70
C ILE A 203 5.22 -0.60 -0.10
N ILE A 204 5.07 -0.46 -1.42
CA ILE A 204 5.27 -1.54 -2.38
C ILE A 204 6.53 -1.23 -3.18
N ILE A 205 7.45 -2.19 -3.28
CA ILE A 205 8.64 -2.10 -4.13
C ILE A 205 8.56 -3.21 -5.18
N GLU A 206 8.59 -2.85 -6.46
CA GLU A 206 8.46 -3.80 -7.57
C GLU A 206 9.66 -3.75 -8.51
N GLY A 207 9.99 -4.87 -9.15
CA GLY A 207 10.88 -4.87 -10.31
C GLY A 207 11.76 -6.10 -10.43
N ALA A 208 12.60 -6.12 -11.47
CA ALA A 208 13.41 -7.30 -11.80
C ALA A 208 14.43 -7.65 -10.71
N HIS A 209 14.96 -6.64 -10.00
CA HIS A 209 16.02 -6.81 -9.01
C HIS A 209 15.51 -7.27 -7.62
N ILE A 210 14.20 -7.46 -7.46
CA ILE A 210 13.64 -8.10 -6.27
C ILE A 210 13.79 -9.61 -6.42
N CYS A 211 14.91 -10.14 -5.94
CA CYS A 211 15.25 -11.56 -6.05
C CYS A 211 15.52 -12.18 -4.67
N PRO A 212 15.01 -13.40 -4.40
CA PRO A 212 15.36 -14.14 -3.19
C PRO A 212 16.88 -14.31 -3.03
N GLY A 213 17.36 -14.20 -1.79
CA GLY A 213 18.78 -14.35 -1.45
C GLY A 213 19.64 -13.09 -1.61
N TYR A 214 19.14 -12.03 -2.25
CA TYR A 214 19.86 -10.75 -2.35
C TYR A 214 19.39 -9.72 -1.32
N ILE A 215 18.13 -9.81 -0.88
CA ILE A 215 17.54 -8.87 0.06
C ILE A 215 17.71 -9.40 1.48
N ASP A 216 18.56 -8.73 2.26
CA ASP A 216 18.67 -8.99 3.69
C ASP A 216 17.61 -8.21 4.47
N ILE A 217 16.73 -8.95 5.14
CA ILE A 217 15.64 -8.44 6.00
C ILE A 217 15.98 -8.48 7.49
N SER A 218 17.11 -9.08 7.87
CA SER A 218 17.50 -9.28 9.27
C SER A 218 17.81 -7.96 9.96
N ASN A 219 18.30 -6.98 9.20
CA ASN A 219 18.69 -5.65 9.65
C ASN A 219 17.55 -4.61 9.61
N LEU A 220 16.30 -5.04 9.39
CA LEU A 220 15.11 -4.16 9.29
C LEU A 220 14.23 -4.15 10.54
N VAL A 221 14.61 -4.90 11.60
CA VAL A 221 13.86 -5.06 12.85
C VAL A 221 14.71 -4.66 14.04
#